data_AF-A0A0N0NRA3-F1
#
_entry.id   AF-A0A0N0NRA3-F1
#
_cell.length_a   1.000
_cell.length_b   1.000
_cell.length_c   1.000
_cell.angle_alpha   90.00
_cell.angle_beta   90.00
_cell.angle_gamma   90.00
#
_symmetry.space_group_name_H-M   'P 1'
#
loop_
_entity.id
_entity.type
_entity.pdbx_description
1 polymer ?
#
loop_
_entity_poly.entity_id
_entity_poly.type
_entity_poly.pdbx_seq_one_letter_code
_entity_poly.pdbx_strand_id
1 'polypeptide(L)'
;MSDGKNEARAMRILEIMNDFRTLQHHISSFITRPESRPPNQESHYLDGYVVLRQCAAESQAILASHYNPGNLGLSSGNLSETEVEKATLQRIILDSSTRRFQAHKIYLRAAAAMRWIQGRNQILRGARPSGQHENALRRVDSQLRQELSAITDEHVKRDLTNADRRKHYWIEEDPSLERMLQWIRMQR
;
A
#
# COMPACT_ATOMS: atom_id res chain seq x y z
N MET A 1 22.02 9.47 25.99
CA MET A 1 21.76 10.92 25.83
C MET A 1 20.98 11.01 24.54
N SER A 2 19.74 11.52 24.58
CA SER A 2 18.94 11.64 23.36
C SER A 2 19.67 12.50 22.34
N ASP A 3 19.72 12.00 21.11
CA ASP A 3 20.42 12.60 19.97
C ASP A 3 19.77 13.91 19.47
N GLY A 4 18.81 14.47 20.21
CA GLY A 4 18.08 15.68 19.82
C GLY A 4 17.14 15.52 18.62
N LYS A 5 16.95 14.30 18.09
CA LYS A 5 16.17 14.07 16.85
C LYS A 5 14.71 13.68 17.07
N ASN A 6 14.20 13.71 18.30
CA ASN A 6 12.81 13.30 18.59
C ASN A 6 11.76 14.15 17.85
N GLU A 7 12.02 15.45 17.68
CA GLU A 7 11.15 16.33 16.88
C GLU A 7 11.14 15.91 15.40
N ALA A 8 12.30 15.59 14.82
CA ALA A 8 12.41 15.10 13.46
C ALA A 8 11.67 13.75 13.28
N ARG A 9 11.76 12.85 14.28
CA ARG A 9 11.00 11.59 14.30
C ARG A 9 9.49 11.82 14.35
N ALA A 10 9.03 12.72 15.22
CA ALA A 10 7.61 13.07 15.32
C ALA A 10 7.08 13.64 14.00
N MET A 11 7.83 14.57 13.39
CA MET A 11 7.50 15.10 12.07
C MET A 11 7.44 14.01 11.00
N ARG A 12 8.42 13.08 11.01
CA ARG A 12 8.44 11.96 10.06
C ARG A 12 7.23 11.05 10.19
N ILE A 13 6.78 10.77 11.42
CA ILE A 13 5.55 10.00 11.67
C ILE A 13 4.35 10.70 11.02
N LEU A 14 4.21 12.02 11.20
CA LEU A 14 3.10 12.79 10.62
C LEU A 14 3.09 12.72 9.08
N GLU A 15 4.26 12.86 8.45
CA GLU A 15 4.40 12.73 6.99
C GLU A 15 3.94 11.36 6.49
N ILE A 16 4.43 10.29 7.11
CA ILE A 16 4.09 8.91 6.74
C ILE A 16 2.59 8.65 6.93
N MET A 17 2.02 9.09 8.06
CA MET A 17 0.59 8.91 8.36
C MET A 17 -0.30 9.70 7.38
N ASN A 18 0.11 10.90 6.98
CA ASN A 18 -0.64 11.67 6.01
C ASN A 18 -0.60 11.02 4.62
N ASP A 19 0.56 10.55 4.17
CA ASP A 19 0.68 9.80 2.91
C ASP A 19 -0.16 8.51 2.94
N PHE A 20 -0.14 7.78 4.06
CA PHE A 20 -0.97 6.58 4.25
C PHE A 20 -2.46 6.91 4.13
N ARG A 21 -2.94 7.98 4.79
CA ARG A 21 -4.34 8.43 4.70
C ARG A 21 -4.73 8.79 3.26
N THR A 22 -3.86 9.49 2.54
CA THR A 22 -4.07 9.81 1.12
C THR A 22 -4.21 8.55 0.27
N LEU A 23 -3.36 7.54 0.49
CA LEU A 23 -3.47 6.24 -0.19
C LEU A 23 -4.80 5.55 0.12
N GLN A 24 -5.25 5.56 1.37
CA GLN A 24 -6.56 5.00 1.76
C GLN A 24 -7.71 5.67 1.01
N HIS A 25 -7.70 7.00 0.87
CA HIS A 25 -8.72 7.72 0.10
C HIS A 25 -8.72 7.29 -1.38
N HIS A 26 -7.55 7.15 -2.00
CA HIS A 26 -7.47 6.71 -3.39
C HIS A 26 -7.92 5.25 -3.59
N ILE A 27 -7.50 4.35 -2.71
CA ILE A 27 -7.91 2.95 -2.73
C ILE A 27 -9.43 2.85 -2.59
N SER A 28 -10.00 3.57 -1.62
CA SER A 28 -11.46 3.64 -1.43
C SER A 28 -12.17 4.17 -2.68
N SER A 29 -11.65 5.23 -3.31
CA SER A 29 -12.20 5.75 -4.57
C SER A 29 -12.20 4.71 -5.70
N PHE A 30 -11.16 3.88 -5.83
CA PHE A 30 -11.15 2.81 -6.83
C PHE A 30 -12.17 1.71 -6.54
N ILE A 31 -12.28 1.28 -5.28
CA ILE A 31 -13.14 0.15 -4.90
C ILE A 31 -14.62 0.54 -4.96
N THR A 32 -14.97 1.79 -4.66
CA THR A 32 -16.38 2.24 -4.55
C THR A 32 -16.99 2.69 -5.87
N ARG A 33 -16.18 2.93 -6.90
CA ARG A 33 -16.63 3.30 -8.25
C ARG A 33 -17.62 2.27 -8.82
N PRO A 34 -18.69 2.68 -9.53
CA PRO A 34 -19.64 1.73 -10.12
C PRO A 34 -18.98 0.71 -11.05
N GLU A 35 -17.96 1.12 -11.80
CA GLU A 35 -17.27 0.27 -12.77
C GLU A 35 -16.44 -0.84 -12.11
N SER A 36 -16.08 -0.69 -10.82
CA SER A 36 -15.35 -1.69 -10.05
C SER A 36 -16.17 -2.96 -9.80
N ARG A 37 -17.50 -2.87 -9.98
CA ARG A 37 -18.43 -3.99 -9.81
C ARG A 37 -18.55 -4.77 -11.12
N PRO A 38 -18.40 -6.10 -11.10
CA PRO A 38 -18.65 -6.93 -12.27
C PRO A 38 -20.09 -6.75 -12.76
N PRO A 39 -20.32 -6.53 -14.07
CA PRO A 39 -21.67 -6.34 -14.60
C PRO A 39 -22.52 -7.62 -14.61
N ASN A 40 -21.88 -8.79 -14.51
CA ASN A 40 -22.53 -10.10 -14.50
C ASN A 40 -21.66 -11.15 -13.78
N GLN A 41 -22.23 -12.34 -13.57
CA GLN A 41 -21.57 -13.43 -12.85
C GLN A 41 -20.33 -13.96 -13.58
N GLU A 42 -20.30 -13.97 -14.91
CA GLU A 42 -19.13 -14.39 -15.68
C GLU A 42 -17.95 -13.43 -15.46
N SER A 43 -18.22 -12.12 -15.47
CA SER A 43 -17.21 -11.09 -15.26
C SER A 43 -16.62 -11.10 -13.86
N HIS A 44 -17.33 -11.69 -12.89
CA HIS A 44 -16.87 -11.80 -11.50
C HIS A 44 -15.51 -12.51 -11.38
N TYR A 45 -15.23 -13.45 -12.28
CA TYR A 45 -14.01 -14.26 -12.27
C TYR A 45 -12.89 -13.70 -13.15
N LEU A 46 -13.12 -12.58 -13.84
CA LEU A 46 -12.05 -11.97 -14.63
C LEU A 46 -11.00 -11.30 -13.74
N ASP A 47 -9.73 -11.43 -14.15
CA ASP A 47 -8.55 -11.08 -13.38
C ASP A 47 -8.62 -9.70 -12.72
N GLY A 48 -9.00 -8.64 -13.46
CA GLY A 48 -9.07 -7.29 -12.90
C GLY A 48 -10.08 -7.15 -11.76
N TYR A 49 -11.24 -7.81 -11.88
CA TYR A 49 -12.25 -7.80 -10.81
C TYR A 49 -11.82 -8.64 -9.60
N VAL A 50 -11.13 -9.76 -9.82
CA VAL A 50 -10.53 -10.56 -8.74
C VAL A 50 -9.50 -9.71 -7.98
N VAL A 51 -8.62 -9.03 -8.70
CA VAL A 51 -7.59 -8.16 -8.11
C VAL A 51 -8.21 -7.02 -7.29
N LEU A 52 -9.27 -6.37 -7.77
CA LEU A 52 -9.93 -5.30 -7.01
C LEU A 52 -10.55 -5.81 -5.71
N ARG A 53 -11.23 -6.96 -5.74
CA ARG A 53 -11.78 -7.55 -4.52
C ARG A 53 -10.68 -7.91 -3.52
N GLN A 54 -9.56 -8.45 -4.01
CA GLN A 54 -8.42 -8.72 -3.16
C GLN A 54 -7.83 -7.43 -2.57
N CYS A 55 -7.70 -6.38 -3.36
CA CYS A 55 -7.26 -5.06 -2.88
C CYS A 55 -8.20 -4.51 -1.80
N ALA A 56 -9.52 -4.70 -1.94
CA ALA A 56 -10.49 -4.29 -0.94
C ALA A 56 -10.33 -5.05 0.39
N ALA A 57 -10.20 -6.37 0.32
CA ALA A 57 -9.98 -7.20 1.51
C ALA A 57 -8.65 -6.86 2.20
N GLU A 58 -7.56 -6.72 1.44
CA GLU A 58 -6.25 -6.33 1.97
C GLU A 58 -6.27 -4.93 2.59
N SER A 59 -6.96 -3.96 1.97
CA SER A 59 -7.09 -2.61 2.51
C SER A 59 -7.83 -2.60 3.84
N GLN A 60 -8.92 -3.39 3.96
CA GLN A 60 -9.64 -3.52 5.22
C GLN A 60 -8.77 -4.20 6.30
N ALA A 61 -7.99 -5.22 5.94
CA ALA A 61 -7.10 -5.91 6.88
C ALA A 61 -6.04 -4.96 7.47
N ILE A 62 -5.46 -4.05 6.66
CA ILE A 62 -4.49 -3.06 7.16
C ILE A 62 -5.14 -2.10 8.16
N LEU A 63 -6.38 -1.69 7.91
CA LEU A 63 -7.13 -0.80 8.81
C LEU A 63 -7.54 -1.49 10.11
N ALA A 64 -7.90 -2.78 10.03
CA ALA A 64 -8.27 -3.59 11.19
C ALA A 64 -7.06 -3.99 12.05
N SER A 65 -5.84 -3.94 11.52
CA SER A 65 -4.62 -4.26 12.26
C SER A 65 -4.39 -3.26 13.40
N HIS A 66 -4.37 -3.73 14.64
CA HIS A 66 -4.07 -2.91 15.81
C HIS A 66 -2.59 -2.54 15.89
N TYR A 67 -2.28 -1.33 16.34
CA TYR A 67 -0.92 -0.99 16.73
C TYR A 67 -0.55 -1.80 17.98
N ASN A 68 0.33 -2.79 17.83
CA ASN A 68 0.93 -3.48 18.95
C ASN A 68 2.41 -3.06 19.04
N PRO A 69 2.78 -2.14 19.93
CA PRO A 69 4.17 -1.72 20.08
C PRO A 69 5.09 -2.90 20.47
N GLY A 70 4.53 -4.02 20.91
CA GLY A 70 5.23 -5.04 21.68
C GLY A 70 5.39 -4.56 23.12
N ASN A 71 5.40 -5.51 24.07
CA ASN A 71 5.77 -5.19 25.44
C ASN A 71 7.21 -4.67 25.37
N LEU A 72 7.43 -3.41 25.75
CA LEU A 72 8.71 -2.74 25.50
C LEU A 72 9.91 -3.49 26.08
N GLY A 73 9.74 -4.41 27.03
CA GLY A 73 10.85 -5.08 27.72
C GLY A 73 11.76 -4.09 28.45
N LEU A 74 11.44 -2.80 28.38
CA LEU A 74 12.05 -1.70 29.09
C LEU A 74 11.52 -1.80 30.50
N SER A 75 12.14 -2.66 31.30
CA SER A 75 12.08 -2.54 32.75
C SER A 75 12.54 -1.13 33.09
N SER A 76 11.60 -0.29 33.50
CA SER A 76 11.69 1.16 33.73
C SER A 76 12.70 1.58 34.81
N GLY A 77 13.60 0.70 35.23
CA GLY A 77 14.55 0.93 36.32
C GLY A 77 15.86 1.61 35.92
N ASN A 78 16.34 1.42 34.68
CA ASN A 78 17.73 1.76 34.31
C ASN A 78 17.92 2.60 33.04
N LEU A 79 16.85 3.02 32.34
CA LEU A 79 16.96 3.80 31.09
C LEU A 79 16.39 5.20 31.27
N SER A 80 17.04 6.22 30.72
CA SER A 80 16.51 7.58 30.75
C SER A 80 15.24 7.68 29.91
N GLU A 81 14.28 8.45 30.39
CA GLU A 81 12.98 8.70 29.75
C GLU A 81 13.10 9.06 28.26
N THR A 82 14.14 9.82 27.91
CA THR A 82 14.42 10.24 26.54
C THR A 82 14.84 9.11 25.59
N GLU A 83 15.46 8.04 26.08
CA GLU A 83 15.80 6.86 25.28
C GLU A 83 14.57 5.95 25.08
N VAL A 84 13.69 5.90 26.09
CA VAL A 84 12.38 5.23 25.99
C VAL A 84 11.51 5.92 24.94
N GLU A 85 11.48 7.26 24.94
CA GLU A 85 10.77 8.05 23.95
C GLU A 85 11.33 7.81 22.53
N LYS A 86 12.65 7.89 22.36
CA LYS A 86 13.31 7.59 21.08
C LYS A 86 12.92 6.21 20.55
N ALA A 87 13.03 5.17 21.38
CA ALA A 87 12.68 3.81 20.99
C ALA A 87 11.20 3.69 20.57
N THR A 88 10.32 4.38 21.29
CA THR A 88 8.89 4.45 20.99
C THR A 88 8.63 5.10 19.62
N LEU A 89 9.25 6.25 19.35
CA LEU A 89 9.10 6.96 18.07
C LEU A 89 9.63 6.13 16.89
N GLN A 90 10.79 5.48 17.03
CA GLN A 90 11.34 4.59 16.01
C GLN A 90 10.42 3.40 15.72
N ARG A 91 9.72 2.89 16.74
CA ARG A 91 8.74 1.82 16.59
C ARG A 91 7.50 2.28 15.82
N ILE A 92 7.01 3.48 16.11
CA ILE A 92 5.89 4.08 15.37
C ILE A 92 6.29 4.32 13.90
N ILE A 93 7.51 4.81 13.64
CA ILE A 93 8.04 4.96 12.28
C ILE A 93 8.05 3.62 11.54
N LEU A 94 8.49 2.53 12.18
CA LEU A 94 8.48 1.20 11.58
C LEU A 94 7.06 0.75 11.20
N ASP A 95 6.12 0.84 12.14
CA ASP A 95 4.75 0.40 11.92
C ASP A 95 4.04 1.24 10.84
N SER A 96 4.10 2.57 10.97
CA SER A 96 3.51 3.50 10.02
C SER A 96 4.11 3.35 8.62
N SER A 97 5.43 3.20 8.50
CA SER A 97 6.11 2.95 7.22
C SER A 97 5.65 1.66 6.58
N THR A 98 5.46 0.61 7.38
CA THR A 98 5.00 -0.70 6.91
C THR A 98 3.56 -0.63 6.40
N ARG A 99 2.66 0.05 7.12
CA ARG A 99 1.28 0.30 6.67
C ARG A 99 1.23 1.12 5.38
N ARG A 100 2.04 2.18 5.29
CA ARG A 100 2.20 2.99 4.06
C ARG A 100 2.70 2.14 2.90
N PHE A 101 3.69 1.29 3.13
CA PHE A 101 4.23 0.37 2.12
C PHE A 101 3.16 -0.59 1.59
N GLN A 102 2.43 -1.27 2.48
CA GLN A 102 1.36 -2.18 2.09
C GLN A 102 0.24 -1.44 1.34
N ALA A 103 -0.17 -0.27 1.83
CA ALA A 103 -1.19 0.56 1.17
C ALA A 103 -0.74 1.00 -0.22
N HIS A 104 0.52 1.41 -0.41
CA HIS A 104 1.03 1.80 -1.72
C HIS A 104 0.99 0.64 -2.70
N LYS A 105 1.36 -0.56 -2.25
CA LYS A 105 1.26 -1.78 -3.07
C LYS A 105 -0.19 -2.08 -3.48
N ILE A 106 -1.13 -1.98 -2.55
CA ILE A 106 -2.57 -2.14 -2.84
C ILE A 106 -3.05 -1.08 -3.83
N TYR A 107 -2.67 0.18 -3.62
CA TYR A 107 -3.00 1.29 -4.51
C TYR A 107 -2.55 1.01 -5.95
N LEU A 108 -1.30 0.59 -6.16
CA LEU A 108 -0.78 0.28 -7.50
C LEU A 108 -1.55 -0.86 -8.16
N ARG A 109 -1.86 -1.93 -7.41
CA ARG A 109 -2.65 -3.07 -7.91
C ARG A 109 -4.08 -2.66 -8.28
N ALA A 110 -4.72 -1.88 -7.41
CA ALA A 110 -6.07 -1.36 -7.66
C ALA A 110 -6.09 -0.42 -8.88
N ALA A 111 -5.08 0.44 -9.03
CA ALA A 111 -4.95 1.32 -10.19
C ALA A 111 -4.78 0.53 -11.50
N ALA A 112 -3.95 -0.53 -11.51
CA ALA A 112 -3.77 -1.41 -12.67
C ALA A 112 -5.08 -2.12 -13.04
N ALA A 113 -5.79 -2.65 -12.06
CA ALA A 113 -7.08 -3.28 -12.29
C ALA A 113 -8.15 -2.29 -12.79
N MET A 114 -8.18 -1.05 -12.29
CA MET A 114 -9.08 -0.02 -12.80
C MET A 114 -8.76 0.37 -14.25
N ARG A 115 -7.48 0.48 -14.63
CA ARG A 115 -7.08 0.68 -16.04
C ARG A 115 -7.54 -0.47 -16.92
N TRP A 116 -7.41 -1.70 -16.44
CA TRP A 116 -7.91 -2.88 -17.15
C TRP A 116 -9.43 -2.83 -17.38
N ILE A 117 -10.22 -2.45 -16.35
CA ILE A 117 -11.68 -2.28 -16.48
C ILE A 117 -12.00 -1.22 -17.53
N GLN A 118 -11.34 -0.06 -17.45
CA GLN A 118 -11.52 1.04 -18.40
C GLN A 118 -11.19 0.60 -19.83
N GLY A 119 -10.08 -0.11 -20.03
CA GLY A 119 -9.69 -0.64 -21.34
C GLY A 119 -10.74 -1.60 -21.90
N ARG A 120 -11.25 -2.53 -21.09
CA ARG A 120 -12.31 -3.45 -21.53
C ARG A 120 -13.62 -2.73 -21.83
N ASN A 121 -14.00 -1.75 -21.02
CA ASN A 121 -15.20 -0.94 -21.27
C ASN A 121 -15.09 -0.14 -22.58
N GLN A 122 -13.92 0.39 -22.90
CA GLN A 122 -13.67 1.11 -24.15
C GLN A 122 -13.71 0.20 -25.39
N ILE A 123 -13.25 -1.05 -25.26
CA ILE A 123 -13.29 -2.05 -26.34
C ILE A 123 -14.71 -2.53 -26.56
N LEU A 124 -15.41 -2.90 -25.48
CA LEU A 124 -16.72 -3.52 -25.56
C LEU A 124 -17.83 -2.51 -25.80
N ARG A 125 -17.74 -1.29 -25.26
CA ARG A 125 -18.77 -0.24 -25.37
C ARG A 125 -20.19 -0.73 -25.05
N GLY A 126 -20.31 -1.64 -24.08
CA GLY A 126 -21.57 -2.27 -23.68
C GLY A 126 -21.98 -3.51 -24.49
N ALA A 127 -21.27 -3.83 -25.58
CA ALA A 127 -21.47 -5.07 -26.31
C ALA A 127 -20.89 -6.28 -25.56
N ARG A 128 -21.38 -7.48 -25.89
CA ARG A 128 -20.79 -8.72 -25.38
C ARG A 128 -19.46 -9.00 -26.08
N PRO A 129 -18.47 -9.62 -25.38
CA PRO A 129 -17.26 -10.11 -26.01
C PRO A 129 -17.58 -11.02 -27.21
N SER A 130 -16.86 -10.84 -28.30
CA SER A 130 -17.02 -11.60 -29.55
C SER A 130 -15.66 -11.71 -30.24
N GLY A 131 -15.55 -12.53 -31.29
CA GLY A 131 -14.29 -12.70 -32.03
C GLY A 131 -13.69 -11.39 -32.55
N GLN A 132 -14.52 -10.37 -32.83
CA GLN A 132 -14.05 -9.04 -33.26
C GLN A 132 -13.25 -8.31 -32.16
N HIS A 133 -13.56 -8.57 -30.90
CA HIS A 133 -12.92 -7.93 -29.74
C HIS A 133 -11.70 -8.71 -29.22
N GLU A 134 -11.55 -9.97 -29.63
CA GLU A 134 -10.70 -10.94 -28.94
C GLU A 134 -9.24 -10.49 -28.82
N ASN A 135 -8.64 -10.03 -29.92
CA ASN A 135 -7.24 -9.56 -29.93
C ASN A 135 -7.05 -8.32 -29.04
N ALA A 136 -8.02 -7.41 -29.02
CA ALA A 136 -7.95 -6.20 -28.20
C ALA A 136 -8.09 -6.53 -26.70
N LEU A 137 -9.03 -7.41 -26.35
CA LEU A 137 -9.20 -7.88 -24.96
C LEU A 137 -7.96 -8.63 -24.48
N ARG A 138 -7.39 -9.53 -25.30
CA ARG A 138 -6.13 -10.23 -24.97
C ARG A 138 -4.97 -9.27 -24.69
N ARG A 139 -4.89 -8.14 -25.40
CA ARG A 139 -3.88 -7.10 -25.13
C ARG A 139 -4.08 -6.45 -23.77
N VAL A 140 -5.31 -6.05 -23.44
CA VAL A 140 -5.63 -5.45 -22.14
C VAL A 140 -5.37 -6.42 -20.99
N ASP A 141 -5.75 -7.70 -21.15
CA ASP A 141 -5.49 -8.74 -20.16
C ASP A 141 -3.97 -8.97 -19.97
N SER A 142 -3.20 -8.94 -21.06
CA SER A 142 -1.74 -9.10 -21.00
C SER A 142 -1.05 -7.89 -20.37
N GLN A 143 -1.54 -6.68 -20.64
CA GLN A 143 -1.06 -5.46 -20.00
C GLN A 143 -1.29 -5.50 -18.48
N LEU A 144 -2.48 -5.93 -18.02
CA LEU A 144 -2.73 -6.11 -16.58
C LEU A 144 -1.71 -7.05 -15.94
N ARG A 145 -1.44 -8.20 -16.56
CA ARG A 145 -0.46 -9.16 -16.03
C ARG A 145 0.95 -8.57 -15.97
N GLN A 146 1.36 -7.82 -16.99
CA GLN A 146 2.65 -7.12 -17.01
C GLN A 146 2.72 -6.08 -15.90
N GLU A 147 1.71 -5.22 -15.75
CA GLU A 147 1.64 -4.21 -14.70
C GLU A 147 1.71 -4.85 -13.30
N LEU A 148 0.93 -5.91 -13.05
CA LEU A 148 0.95 -6.61 -11.77
C LEU A 148 2.30 -7.26 -11.48
N SER A 149 2.95 -7.86 -12.50
CA SER A 149 4.28 -8.47 -12.34
C SER A 149 5.37 -7.45 -12.02
N ALA A 150 5.20 -6.19 -12.46
CA ALA A 150 6.14 -5.12 -12.20
C ALA A 150 6.01 -4.53 -10.77
N ILE A 151 4.90 -4.79 -10.08
CA ILE A 151 4.66 -4.32 -8.70
C ILE A 151 5.35 -5.27 -7.71
N THR A 152 6.68 -5.19 -7.65
CA THR A 152 7.50 -5.91 -6.65
C THR A 152 7.66 -5.09 -5.37
N ASP A 153 8.09 -5.74 -4.29
CA ASP A 153 8.35 -5.06 -3.02
C ASP A 153 9.48 -4.02 -3.14
N GLU A 154 10.51 -4.32 -3.92
CA GLU A 154 11.61 -3.41 -4.24
C GLU A 154 11.13 -2.21 -5.05
N HIS A 155 10.25 -2.45 -6.03
CA HIS A 155 9.66 -1.37 -6.83
C HIS A 155 8.90 -0.39 -5.92
N VAL A 156 8.03 -0.92 -5.05
CA VAL A 156 7.21 -0.13 -4.11
C VAL A 156 8.10 0.65 -3.14
N LYS A 157 9.11 0.01 -2.52
CA LYS A 157 10.03 0.70 -1.59
C LYS A 157 10.82 1.79 -2.29
N ARG A 158 11.33 1.53 -3.50
CA ARG A 158 12.07 2.50 -4.29
C ARG A 158 11.20 3.70 -4.65
N ASP A 159 9.97 3.48 -5.08
CA ASP A 159 9.06 4.56 -5.45
C ASP A 159 8.73 5.47 -4.26
N LEU A 160 8.39 4.89 -3.09
CA LEU A 160 8.17 5.64 -1.86
C LEU A 160 9.41 6.44 -1.43
N THR A 161 10.58 5.81 -1.46
CA THR A 161 11.84 6.47 -1.08
C THR A 161 12.16 7.64 -2.01
N ASN A 162 11.93 7.47 -3.32
CA ASN A 162 12.11 8.54 -4.29
C ASN A 162 11.11 9.69 -4.07
N ALA A 163 9.87 9.37 -3.72
CA ALA A 163 8.85 10.38 -3.39
C ALA A 163 9.25 11.20 -2.16
N ASP A 164 9.71 10.53 -1.09
CA ASP A 164 10.18 11.21 0.13
C ASP A 164 11.38 12.11 -0.14
N ARG A 165 12.35 11.63 -0.94
CA ARG A 165 13.52 12.43 -1.35
C ARG A 165 13.15 13.68 -2.14
N ARG A 166 12.18 13.58 -3.05
CA ARG A 166 11.67 14.75 -3.81
C ARG A 166 11.00 15.79 -2.93
N LYS A 167 10.43 15.36 -1.80
CA LYS A 167 9.80 16.25 -0.81
C LYS A 167 10.78 16.75 0.26
N HIS A 168 12.06 16.37 0.18
CA HIS A 168 13.11 16.71 1.15
C HIS A 168 12.79 16.29 2.60
N TYR A 169 12.08 15.17 2.76
CA TYR A 169 11.75 14.64 4.08
C TYR A 169 12.97 14.05 4.80
N TRP A 170 12.93 14.08 6.14
CA TRP A 170 13.94 13.44 6.98
C TRP A 170 13.70 11.92 7.01
N ILE A 171 14.56 11.15 6.32
CA ILE A 171 14.40 9.71 6.11
C ILE A 171 15.54 8.86 6.71
N GLU A 172 16.40 9.45 7.54
CA GLU A 172 17.60 8.78 8.06
C GLU A 172 17.28 7.49 8.84
N GLU A 173 16.12 7.46 9.49
CA GLU A 173 15.67 6.34 10.32
C GLU A 173 14.51 5.55 9.71
N ASP A 174 14.21 5.78 8.43
CA ASP A 174 13.21 4.98 7.73
C ASP A 174 13.66 3.51 7.69
N PRO A 175 12.74 2.55 7.93
CA PRO A 175 13.09 1.15 7.94
C PRO A 175 13.51 0.66 6.54
N SER A 176 14.44 -0.29 6.54
CA SER A 176 14.79 -1.07 5.35
C SER A 176 13.60 -1.91 4.88
N LEU A 177 13.62 -2.33 3.60
CA LEU A 177 12.58 -3.22 3.07
C LEU A 177 12.49 -4.51 3.87
N GLU A 178 13.63 -5.14 4.16
CA GLU A 178 13.70 -6.36 4.96
C GLU A 178 13.04 -6.21 6.33
N ARG A 179 13.33 -5.11 7.04
CA ARG A 179 12.76 -4.84 8.37
C ARG A 179 11.24 -4.66 8.30
N MET A 180 10.73 -3.99 7.27
CA MET A 180 9.29 -3.88 7.05
C MET A 180 8.67 -5.26 6.76
N LEU A 181 9.26 -6.06 5.86
CA LEU A 181 8.73 -7.39 5.53
C LEU A 181 8.72 -8.32 6.74
N GLN A 182 9.75 -8.27 7.59
CA GLN A 182 9.78 -9.00 8.85
C GLN A 182 8.65 -8.53 9.79
N TRP A 183 8.46 -7.21 9.91
CA TRP A 183 7.38 -6.63 10.71
C TRP A 183 5.99 -7.12 10.26
N ILE A 184 5.74 -7.14 8.94
CA ILE A 184 4.49 -7.66 8.37
C ILE A 184 4.25 -9.12 8.76
N ARG A 185 5.29 -9.96 8.72
CA ARG A 185 5.18 -11.39 9.05
C ARG A 185 4.86 -11.61 10.52
N MET A 186 5.34 -10.73 11.41
CA MET A 186 5.06 -10.82 12.85
C MET A 186 3.64 -10.39 13.23
N GLN A 187 2.95 -9.65 12.36
CA GLN A 187 1.58 -9.17 12.59
C GLN A 187 0.49 -10.08 12.01
N ARG A 188 0.85 -11.16 11.32
CA ARG A 188 -0.08 -12.16 10.77
C ARG A 188 -0.19 -13.35 11.71
#